data_AF-V4AC96-F1
#
_entry.id   AF-V4AC96-F1
#
_cell.length_a   1.000
_cell.length_b   1.000
_cell.length_c   1.000
_cell.angle_alpha   90.00
_cell.angle_beta   90.00
_cell.angle_gamma   90.00
#
_symmetry.space_group_name_H-M   'P 1'
#
loop_
_entity.id
_entity.type
_entity.pdbx_description
1 polymer ?
#
loop_
_entity_poly.entity_id
_entity_poly.type
_entity_poly.pdbx_seq_one_letter_code
_entity_poly.pdbx_strand_id
1 'polypeptide(L)'
;MRVSFDADLISDYEVSTKEMKFVDRLLPKQTVPQVPDNITGITPSGWIPSKESSTSLPYFVRRTKNHMLPVYAEVQHTNRHLVRIKNIDGDIWAFEKDLCEYLENKHNKRPILSQIHEVGRFIRIKGQYIHDVGDFLINKGF
;
A
#
# COMPACT_ATOMS: atom_id res chain seq x y z
N MET A 1 -9.56 54.47 23.35
CA MET A 1 -9.59 55.20 22.05
C MET A 1 -9.91 54.16 20.99
N ARG A 2 -11.16 54.10 20.49
CA ARG A 2 -11.53 53.21 19.37
C ARG A 2 -11.20 53.95 18.08
N VAL A 3 -10.27 53.42 17.29
CA VAL A 3 -9.98 53.94 15.94
C VAL A 3 -11.17 53.57 15.07
N SER A 4 -11.92 54.55 14.59
CA SER A 4 -12.98 54.38 13.59
C SER A 4 -12.32 54.02 12.25
N PHE A 5 -12.71 52.89 11.67
CA PHE A 5 -12.33 52.53 10.31
C PHE A 5 -13.23 53.31 9.36
N ASP A 6 -12.67 54.27 8.62
CA ASP A 6 -13.40 55.00 7.58
C ASP A 6 -13.58 54.08 6.37
N ALA A 7 -14.83 53.68 6.11
CA ALA A 7 -15.19 52.78 5.02
C ALA A 7 -15.00 53.41 3.63
N ASP A 8 -14.87 54.74 3.55
CA ASP A 8 -14.80 55.52 2.31
C ASP A 8 -13.41 55.50 1.64
N LEU A 9 -12.43 54.80 2.22
CA LEU A 9 -11.08 54.60 1.67
C LEU A 9 -10.90 53.26 0.91
N ILE A 10 -11.99 52.52 0.71
CA ILE A 10 -11.97 51.22 0.03
C ILE A 10 -12.14 51.44 -1.48
N SER A 11 -11.21 50.94 -2.29
CA SER A 11 -11.32 50.96 -3.75
C SER A 11 -12.46 50.07 -4.24
N ASP A 12 -13.21 50.54 -5.24
CA ASP A 12 -14.24 49.75 -5.91
C ASP A 12 -13.69 48.42 -6.44
N TYR A 13 -14.48 47.35 -6.35
CA TYR A 13 -14.11 46.03 -6.83
C TYR A 13 -15.26 45.35 -7.59
N GLU A 14 -14.92 44.52 -8.56
CA GLU A 14 -15.85 43.65 -9.27
C GLU A 14 -15.63 42.19 -8.87
N VAL A 15 -16.72 41.44 -8.67
CA VAL A 15 -16.66 40.01 -8.32
C VAL A 15 -16.95 39.16 -9.55
N SER A 16 -15.97 38.33 -9.95
CA SER A 16 -16.10 37.36 -11.04
C SER A 16 -16.01 35.93 -10.51
N THR A 17 -16.76 35.01 -11.12
CA THR A 17 -16.76 33.57 -10.82
C THR A 17 -15.91 32.74 -11.78
N LYS A 18 -15.44 33.31 -12.90
CA LYS A 18 -14.71 32.57 -13.95
C LYS A 18 -13.37 32.00 -13.45
N GLU A 19 -12.76 32.68 -12.49
CA GLU A 19 -11.46 32.32 -11.90
C GLU A 19 -11.60 31.27 -10.78
N MET A 20 -12.81 30.97 -10.30
CA MET A 20 -13.04 30.05 -9.18
C MET A 20 -12.54 28.62 -9.45
N LYS A 21 -12.50 28.20 -10.72
CA LYS A 21 -11.93 26.91 -11.16
C LYS A 21 -10.48 26.68 -10.70
N PHE A 22 -9.71 27.75 -10.50
CA PHE A 22 -8.33 27.66 -10.02
C PHE A 22 -8.29 27.41 -8.51
N VAL A 23 -9.26 27.96 -7.77
CA VAL A 23 -9.44 27.68 -6.34
C VAL A 23 -9.89 26.24 -6.13
N ASP A 24 -10.84 25.76 -6.93
CA ASP A 24 -11.34 24.37 -6.84
C ASP A 24 -10.22 23.34 -7.07
N ARG A 25 -9.25 23.64 -7.95
CA ARG A 25 -8.09 22.78 -8.21
C ARG A 25 -7.15 22.67 -7.01
N LEU A 26 -7.09 23.69 -6.17
CA LEU A 26 -6.23 23.71 -4.97
C LEU A 26 -6.83 22.88 -3.83
N LEU A 27 -8.12 22.57 -3.88
CA LEU A 27 -8.78 21.77 -2.86
C LEU A 27 -8.27 20.32 -2.90
N PRO A 28 -7.94 19.72 -1.75
CA PRO A 28 -7.49 18.34 -1.68
C PRO A 28 -8.63 17.38 -2.01
N LYS A 29 -8.30 16.26 -2.66
CA LYS A 29 -9.23 15.15 -2.83
C LYS A 29 -9.41 14.43 -1.49
N GLN A 30 -10.65 14.23 -1.06
CA GLN A 30 -10.95 13.50 0.18
C GLN A 30 -10.74 11.98 0.03
N THR A 31 -10.95 11.46 -1.18
CA THR A 31 -10.88 10.03 -1.49
C THR A 31 -9.69 9.74 -2.39
N VAL A 32 -9.02 8.61 -2.13
CA VAL A 32 -7.92 8.13 -2.99
C VAL A 32 -8.51 7.75 -4.35
N PRO A 33 -7.94 8.24 -5.47
CA PRO A 33 -8.44 7.90 -6.79
C PRO A 33 -8.31 6.40 -7.07
N GLN A 34 -9.25 5.88 -7.85
CA GLN A 34 -9.14 4.51 -8.37
C GLN A 34 -8.00 4.41 -9.38
N VAL A 35 -7.46 3.20 -9.53
CA VAL A 35 -6.45 2.93 -10.55
C VAL A 35 -7.10 3.11 -11.93
N PRO A 36 -6.45 3.81 -12.87
CA PRO A 36 -6.90 3.88 -14.26
C PRO A 36 -6.98 2.50 -14.93
N ASP A 37 -8.07 2.22 -15.65
CA ASP A 37 -8.32 0.91 -16.29
C ASP A 37 -7.34 0.57 -17.43
N ASN A 38 -6.64 1.56 -17.97
CA ASN A 38 -5.67 1.38 -19.05
C ASN A 38 -4.34 0.75 -18.57
N ILE A 39 -4.18 0.52 -17.27
CA ILE A 39 -2.96 -0.06 -16.70
C ILE A 39 -3.14 -1.57 -16.56
N THR A 40 -2.68 -2.31 -17.57
CA THR A 40 -2.75 -3.78 -17.62
C THR A 40 -1.39 -4.46 -17.41
N GLY A 41 -0.30 -3.68 -17.33
CA GLY A 41 1.07 -4.19 -17.24
C GLY A 41 1.92 -3.47 -16.18
N ILE A 42 3.24 -3.68 -16.26
CA ILE A 42 4.21 -3.04 -15.37
C ILE A 42 4.31 -1.56 -15.74
N THR A 43 4.06 -0.67 -14.78
CA THR A 43 4.28 0.77 -14.98
C THR A 43 5.76 1.12 -14.92
N PRO A 44 6.21 2.28 -15.43
CA PRO A 44 7.60 2.73 -15.29
C PRO A 44 8.08 2.83 -13.83
N SER A 45 7.16 3.00 -12.87
CA SER A 45 7.46 2.99 -11.43
C SER A 45 7.63 1.58 -10.85
N GLY A 46 7.45 0.52 -11.64
CA GLY A 46 7.47 -0.87 -11.19
C GLY A 46 6.19 -1.32 -10.48
N TRP A 47 5.11 -0.54 -10.55
CA TRP A 47 3.82 -0.95 -9.98
C TRP A 47 3.10 -1.92 -10.93
N ILE A 48 2.42 -2.91 -10.36
CA ILE A 48 1.73 -3.98 -11.08
C ILE A 48 0.34 -4.16 -10.45
N PRO A 49 -0.74 -4.16 -11.27
CA PRO A 49 -2.10 -4.41 -10.81
C PRO A 49 -2.27 -5.88 -10.37
N SER A 50 -3.22 -6.10 -9.46
CA SER A 50 -3.63 -7.45 -9.05
C SER A 50 -4.32 -8.17 -10.22
N LYS A 51 -4.12 -9.48 -10.34
CA LYS A 51 -4.71 -10.32 -11.40
C LYS A 51 -5.92 -11.06 -10.85
N GLU A 52 -6.99 -11.19 -11.64
CA GLU A 52 -8.21 -11.90 -11.24
C GLU A 52 -7.98 -13.37 -10.88
N SER A 53 -6.95 -14.00 -11.49
CA SER A 53 -6.55 -15.38 -11.24
C SER A 53 -6.19 -15.67 -9.78
N SER A 54 -5.83 -14.64 -9.01
CA SER A 54 -5.47 -14.77 -7.59
C SER A 54 -6.65 -15.21 -6.69
N THR A 55 -7.89 -15.06 -7.16
CA THR A 55 -9.11 -15.41 -6.40
C THR A 55 -9.31 -16.91 -6.22
N SER A 56 -8.66 -17.75 -7.03
CA SER A 56 -8.82 -19.21 -6.97
C SER A 56 -8.05 -19.89 -5.83
N LEU A 57 -7.17 -19.17 -5.14
CA LEU A 57 -6.35 -19.72 -4.06
C LEU A 57 -7.16 -19.78 -2.75
N PRO A 58 -6.85 -20.71 -1.81
CA PRO A 58 -7.47 -20.75 -0.47
C PRO A 58 -7.13 -19.49 0.37
N TYR A 59 -6.13 -18.79 -0.12
CA TYR A 59 -5.49 -17.55 0.20
C TYR A 59 -5.83 -16.24 -0.53
N PHE A 60 -5.92 -15.10 0.14
CA PHE A 60 -5.85 -13.82 -0.59
C PHE A 60 -5.12 -12.73 0.16
N VAL A 61 -4.26 -11.97 -0.51
CA VAL A 61 -3.55 -10.82 0.09
C VAL A 61 -4.10 -9.54 -0.48
N ARG A 62 -4.88 -8.79 0.31
CA ARG A 62 -5.47 -7.52 -0.15
C ARG A 62 -4.43 -6.41 -0.24
N ARG A 63 -4.45 -5.68 -1.35
CA ARG A 63 -3.72 -4.41 -1.51
C ARG A 63 -4.17 -3.38 -0.47
N THR A 64 -3.27 -2.45 -0.18
CA THR A 64 -3.54 -1.31 0.72
C THR A 64 -4.46 -0.28 0.04
N LYS A 65 -4.94 0.71 0.80
CA LYS A 65 -5.73 1.83 0.28
C LYS A 65 -5.05 2.57 -0.89
N ASN A 66 -3.72 2.57 -0.93
CA ASN A 66 -2.93 3.21 -1.98
C ASN A 66 -2.55 2.22 -3.11
N HIS A 67 -3.25 1.08 -3.21
CA HIS A 67 -3.03 0.03 -4.22
C HIS A 67 -1.65 -0.66 -4.14
N MET A 68 -0.95 -0.55 -3.01
CA MET A 68 0.37 -1.17 -2.79
C MET A 68 0.28 -2.52 -2.07
N LEU A 69 1.29 -3.37 -2.26
CA LEU A 69 1.43 -4.62 -1.51
C LEU A 69 1.63 -4.34 0.00
N PRO A 70 0.97 -5.10 0.90
CA PRO A 70 1.03 -4.89 2.34
C PRO A 70 2.27 -5.55 2.99
N VAL A 71 3.46 -5.35 2.40
CA VAL A 71 4.74 -5.93 2.87
C VAL A 71 5.61 -4.84 3.46
N TYR A 72 6.05 -5.03 4.71
CA TYR A 72 6.80 -4.03 5.46
C TYR A 72 8.04 -4.63 6.10
N ALA A 73 9.18 -3.94 6.00
CA ALA A 73 10.33 -4.26 6.83
C ALA A 73 10.12 -3.73 8.26
N GLU A 74 10.49 -4.53 9.23
CA GLU A 74 10.47 -4.18 10.65
C GLU A 74 11.85 -4.46 11.25
N VAL A 75 12.36 -3.52 12.04
CA VAL A 75 13.63 -3.67 12.76
C VAL A 75 13.35 -3.55 14.24
N GLN A 76 13.63 -4.60 14.99
CA GLN A 76 13.47 -4.63 16.45
C GLN A 76 14.84 -4.65 17.14
N HIS A 77 14.96 -3.96 18.28
CA HIS A 77 16.17 -3.96 19.12
C HIS A 77 17.48 -3.70 18.34
N THR A 78 17.42 -2.92 17.25
CA THR A 78 18.55 -2.58 16.35
C THR A 78 18.93 -3.64 15.32
N ASN A 79 19.09 -4.92 15.69
CA ASN A 79 19.67 -5.94 14.79
C ASN A 79 18.69 -7.00 14.30
N ARG A 80 17.46 -7.03 14.84
CA ARG A 80 16.47 -8.04 14.46
C ARG A 80 15.64 -7.53 13.29
N HIS A 81 16.07 -7.89 12.09
CA HIS A 81 15.31 -7.63 10.86
C HIS A 81 14.20 -8.66 10.69
N LEU A 82 13.00 -8.16 10.42
CA LEU A 82 11.79 -8.93 10.16
C LEU A 82 11.11 -8.37 8.92
N VAL A 83 10.31 -9.21 8.27
CA VAL A 83 9.35 -8.79 7.24
C VAL A 83 7.95 -9.10 7.75
N ARG A 84 7.08 -8.11 7.75
CA ARG A 84 5.68 -8.24 8.16
C ARG A 84 4.76 -8.10 6.94
N ILE A 85 3.97 -9.14 6.69
CA ILE A 85 2.97 -9.17 5.61
C ILE A 85 1.59 -9.06 6.26
N LYS A 86 0.81 -8.06 5.88
CA LYS A 86 -0.53 -7.79 6.43
C LYS A 86 -1.63 -8.13 5.42
N ASN A 87 -2.89 -8.00 5.85
CA ASN A 87 -4.09 -8.12 5.03
C ASN A 87 -4.26 -9.50 4.36
N ILE A 88 -3.83 -10.56 5.04
CA ILE A 88 -4.03 -11.93 4.57
C ILE A 88 -5.48 -12.33 4.90
N ASP A 89 -6.21 -12.80 3.91
CA ASP A 89 -7.57 -13.36 3.98
C ASP A 89 -7.49 -14.86 3.65
N GLY A 90 -8.43 -15.63 4.19
CA GLY A 90 -8.50 -17.08 3.95
C GLY A 90 -7.54 -17.89 4.82
N ASP A 91 -7.03 -18.99 4.27
CA ASP A 91 -6.15 -19.92 4.98
C ASP A 91 -4.71 -19.37 5.09
N ILE A 92 -4.42 -18.76 6.23
CA ILE A 92 -3.11 -18.17 6.53
C ILE A 92 -2.01 -19.23 6.72
N TRP A 93 -2.36 -20.46 7.09
CA TRP A 93 -1.40 -21.56 7.25
C TRP A 93 -0.93 -22.06 5.90
N ALA A 94 -1.87 -22.19 4.94
CA ALA A 94 -1.52 -22.48 3.55
C ALA A 94 -0.65 -21.38 2.94
N PHE A 95 -0.94 -20.10 3.24
CA PHE A 95 -0.09 -18.99 2.79
C PHE A 95 1.33 -19.06 3.37
N GLU A 96 1.44 -19.33 4.68
CA GLU A 96 2.72 -19.44 5.38
C GLU A 96 3.59 -20.54 4.78
N LYS A 97 2.99 -21.73 4.57
CA LYS A 97 3.69 -22.88 4.03
C LYS A 97 4.24 -22.60 2.62
N ASP A 98 3.40 -22.08 1.73
CA ASP A 98 3.80 -21.74 0.36
C ASP A 98 4.91 -20.68 0.34
N LEU A 99 4.83 -19.69 1.23
CA LEU A 99 5.80 -18.62 1.31
C LEU A 99 7.14 -19.10 1.88
N CYS A 100 7.13 -19.91 2.93
CA CYS A 100 8.32 -20.52 3.49
C CYS A 100 8.99 -21.43 2.45
N GLU A 101 8.24 -22.29 1.75
CA GLU A 101 8.78 -23.14 0.68
C GLU A 101 9.43 -22.31 -0.44
N TYR A 102 8.80 -21.22 -0.87
CA TYR A 102 9.38 -20.31 -1.86
C TYR A 102 10.71 -19.70 -1.40
N LEU A 103 10.75 -19.19 -0.16
CA LEU A 103 11.94 -18.55 0.39
C LEU A 103 13.07 -19.56 0.66
N GLU A 104 12.75 -20.75 1.15
CA GLU A 104 13.70 -21.83 1.37
C GLU A 104 14.35 -22.26 0.05
N ASN A 105 13.55 -22.44 -1.00
CA ASN A 105 14.07 -22.79 -2.33
C ASN A 105 14.97 -21.69 -2.92
N LYS A 106 14.68 -20.41 -2.65
CA LYS A 106 15.51 -19.28 -3.09
C LYS A 106 16.79 -19.12 -2.27
N HIS A 107 16.79 -19.50 -0.99
CA HIS A 107 17.88 -19.25 -0.03
C HIS A 107 18.56 -20.52 0.51
N ASN A 108 19.02 -21.39 -0.38
CA ASN A 108 19.81 -22.60 -0.07
C ASN A 108 19.14 -23.58 0.90
N LYS A 109 17.80 -23.68 0.88
CA LYS A 109 16.99 -24.61 1.70
C LYS A 109 17.21 -24.49 3.20
N ARG A 110 17.52 -23.28 3.67
CA ARG A 110 17.63 -23.01 5.11
C ARG A 110 16.25 -22.75 5.68
N PRO A 111 15.86 -23.40 6.79
CA PRO A 111 14.52 -23.26 7.35
C PRO A 111 14.22 -21.80 7.70
N ILE A 112 13.08 -21.31 7.25
CA ILE A 112 12.66 -19.93 7.48
C ILE A 112 11.86 -19.85 8.78
N LEU A 113 12.27 -18.96 9.69
CA LEU A 113 11.56 -18.73 10.94
C LEU A 113 10.40 -17.74 10.70
N SER A 114 9.18 -18.26 10.79
CA SER A 114 7.93 -17.52 10.63
C SER A 114 7.17 -17.41 11.96
N GLN A 115 6.29 -16.41 12.04
CA GLN A 115 5.31 -16.25 13.10
C GLN A 115 3.97 -15.89 12.47
N ILE A 116 2.98 -16.74 12.66
CA ILE A 116 1.61 -16.53 12.20
C ILE A 116 0.83 -15.79 13.28
N HIS A 117 0.03 -14.81 12.86
CA HIS A 117 -0.90 -14.12 13.74
C HIS A 117 -2.27 -14.04 13.08
N GLU A 118 -3.09 -15.07 13.28
CA GLU A 118 -4.39 -15.26 12.63
C GLU A 118 -5.35 -14.08 12.83
N VAL A 119 -5.63 -13.70 14.08
CA VAL A 119 -6.62 -12.66 14.42
C VAL A 119 -6.25 -11.32 13.78
N GLY A 120 -4.97 -10.97 13.87
CA GLY A 120 -4.40 -9.76 13.27
C GLY A 120 -4.14 -9.88 11.76
N ARG A 121 -4.31 -11.06 11.17
CA ARG A 121 -4.21 -11.33 9.74
C ARG A 121 -2.86 -10.91 9.13
N PHE A 122 -1.79 -11.26 9.84
CA PHE A 122 -0.43 -10.99 9.39
C PHE A 122 0.52 -12.14 9.72
N ILE A 123 1.60 -12.21 8.95
CA ILE A 123 2.75 -13.08 9.22
C ILE A 123 3.99 -12.22 9.41
N ARG A 124 4.88 -12.65 10.30
CA ARG A 124 6.24 -12.11 10.40
C ARG A 124 7.25 -13.17 10.02
N ILE A 125 8.23 -12.79 9.22
CA ILE A 125 9.34 -13.64 8.82
C ILE A 125 10.62 -13.02 9.34
N LYS A 126 11.51 -13.84 9.91
CA LYS A 126 12.84 -13.37 10.34
C LYS A 126 13.77 -13.25 9.14
N GLY A 127 14.39 -12.09 8.96
CA GLY A 127 15.34 -11.81 7.88
C GLY A 127 14.96 -10.57 7.06
N GLN A 128 15.80 -10.25 6.09
CA GLN A 128 15.59 -9.14 5.15
C GLN A 128 15.11 -9.69 3.79
N TYR A 129 13.86 -10.15 3.74
CA TYR A 129 13.27 -10.79 2.55
C TYR A 129 12.21 -9.92 1.86
N ILE A 130 12.25 -8.60 2.05
CA ILE A 130 11.17 -7.71 1.60
C ILE A 130 10.91 -7.80 0.10
N HIS A 131 11.98 -7.82 -0.70
CA HIS A 131 11.90 -7.92 -2.15
C HIS A 131 11.44 -9.30 -2.60
N ASP A 132 12.00 -10.36 -2.02
CA ASP A 132 11.63 -11.75 -2.34
C ASP A 132 10.15 -12.03 -2.05
N VAL A 133 9.66 -11.52 -0.92
CA VAL A 133 8.24 -11.61 -0.55
C VAL A 133 7.38 -10.79 -1.52
N GLY A 134 7.84 -9.61 -1.94
CA GLY A 134 7.17 -8.82 -2.97
C GLY A 134 7.04 -9.56 -4.30
N ASP A 135 8.15 -10.16 -4.77
CA ASP A 135 8.19 -10.97 -5.98
C ASP A 135 7.24 -12.16 -5.89
N PHE A 136 7.22 -12.86 -4.74
CA PHE A 136 6.30 -13.97 -4.51
C PHE A 136 4.84 -13.55 -4.67
N LEU A 137 4.44 -12.43 -4.07
CA LEU A 137 3.07 -11.94 -4.14
C LEU A 137 2.69 -11.52 -5.58
N ILE A 138 3.60 -10.85 -6.29
CA ILE A 138 3.41 -10.45 -7.69
C ILE A 138 3.27 -11.69 -8.58
N ASN A 139 4.12 -12.72 -8.36
CA ASN A 139 4.09 -13.96 -9.12
C ASN A 139 2.79 -14.75 -8.91
N LYS A 140 2.25 -14.75 -7.68
CA LYS A 140 0.93 -15.31 -7.36
C LYS A 140 -0.23 -14.45 -7.89
N GLY A 141 0.04 -13.20 -8.27
CA GLY A 141 -0.92 -12.28 -8.88
C GLY A 141 -1.75 -11.46 -7.88
N PHE A 142 -1.31 -11.35 -6.62
CA PHE A 142 -1.97 -10.54 -5.60
C PHE A 142 -1.70 -9.05 -5.78
#